data_AF-A0A0F9LE65-F1
#
_entry.id   AF-A0A0F9LE65-F1
#
_cell.length_a   1.000
_cell.length_b   1.000
_cell.length_c   1.000
_cell.angle_alpha   90.00
_cell.angle_beta   90.00
_cell.angle_gamma   90.00
#
_symmetry.space_group_name_H-M   'P 1'
#
loop_
_entity.id
_entity.type
_entity.pdbx_description
1 polymer ?
#
loop_
_entity_poly.entity_id
_entity_poly.type
_entity_poly.pdbx_seq_one_letter_code
_entity_poly.pdbx_strand_id
1 'polypeptide(L)'
;MVGKAHQRIIREQKAKKKQVGFFEPPVSNIKKALLKEITFGQAKTIILEYEWLGTMGTTQMHYGIFYEDVLAGVVCFGYFQAIGTQFGGHPYAACVGENYAKEGIQLSRGACAHWAHEHSGSKLIAYGLKEMKRKGYKYCIAFSDPKAGEIGTLYQATNWYYLGSTNSKNWDIYYKNIYCEDGSLFKEGKIFLNDRDFFKKSNVKKSKKGMEEFISDKPGLELRLRESKSRYIKLFGNKRENKEMLECLKSKIKPYPKRLE
;
A
#
# COMPACT_ATOMS: atom_id res chain seq x y z
N MET A 1 -3.51 2.50 -19.68
CA MET A 1 -2.47 1.46 -19.81
C MET A 1 -1.69 1.42 -18.49
N VAL A 2 -1.57 0.28 -17.81
CA VAL A 2 -0.87 0.23 -16.51
C VAL A 2 0.63 0.08 -16.77
N GLY A 3 1.40 1.14 -16.52
CA GLY A 3 2.86 1.17 -16.73
C GLY A 3 3.64 0.20 -15.84
N LYS A 4 4.98 0.26 -15.93
CA LYS A 4 5.88 -0.53 -15.08
C LYS A 4 5.61 -0.24 -13.59
N ALA A 5 5.60 -1.28 -12.78
CA ALA A 5 5.47 -1.14 -11.33
C ALA A 5 6.65 -0.35 -10.73
N HIS A 6 6.38 0.47 -9.73
CA HIS A 6 7.37 1.29 -9.03
C HIS A 6 8.55 0.47 -8.52
N GLN A 7 8.29 -0.66 -7.86
CA GLN A 7 9.32 -1.60 -7.40
C GLN A 7 10.25 -2.07 -8.54
N ARG A 8 9.72 -2.28 -9.75
CA ARG A 8 10.52 -2.63 -10.93
C ARG A 8 11.37 -1.45 -11.41
N ILE A 9 10.80 -0.24 -11.43
CA ILE A 9 11.52 0.98 -11.82
C ILE A 9 12.70 1.23 -10.86
N ILE A 10 12.47 1.18 -9.55
CA ILE A 10 13.52 1.37 -8.54
C ILE A 10 14.62 0.30 -8.67
N ARG A 11 14.24 -0.96 -8.92
CA ARG A 11 15.19 -2.05 -9.19
C ARG A 11 16.10 -1.74 -10.38
N GLU A 12 15.51 -1.41 -11.53
CA GLU A 12 16.24 -1.10 -12.75
C GLU A 12 17.14 0.14 -12.58
N GLN A 13 16.69 1.17 -11.85
CA GLN A 13 17.48 2.37 -11.60
C GLN A 13 18.66 2.13 -10.64
N LYS A 14 18.44 1.40 -9.53
CA LYS A 14 19.48 1.14 -8.54
C LYS A 14 20.52 0.14 -9.04
N ALA A 15 20.12 -0.87 -9.83
CA ALA A 15 21.06 -1.79 -10.46
C ALA A 15 22.04 -1.10 -11.43
N LYS A 16 21.62 0.01 -12.06
CA LYS A 16 22.48 0.81 -12.96
C LYS A 16 23.43 1.75 -12.21
N LYS A 17 23.09 2.16 -10.99
CA LYS A 17 23.97 3.00 -10.18
C LYS A 17 25.12 2.13 -9.69
N LYS A 18 26.35 2.41 -10.13
CA LYS A 18 27.55 1.83 -9.52
C LYS A 18 27.46 2.07 -8.01
N GLN A 19 27.58 1.01 -7.21
CA GLN A 19 27.69 1.14 -5.77
C GLN A 19 28.93 1.97 -5.47
N VAL A 20 28.73 3.10 -4.80
CA VAL A 20 29.83 3.92 -4.28
C VAL A 20 30.08 3.42 -2.86
N GLY A 21 31.09 2.56 -2.68
CA GLY A 21 31.46 1.96 -1.40
C GLY A 21 31.90 0.50 -1.50
N PHE A 22 32.44 -0.04 -0.41
CA PHE A 22 32.95 -1.42 -0.29
C PHE A 22 31.87 -2.48 0.02
N PHE A 23 30.60 -2.08 0.14
CA PHE A 23 29.53 -3.00 0.54
C PHE A 23 28.86 -3.63 -0.67
N GLU A 24 29.24 -4.86 -1.00
CA GLU A 24 28.52 -5.68 -1.97
C GLU A 24 27.26 -6.30 -1.32
N PRO A 25 26.11 -6.34 -2.03
CA PRO A 25 24.94 -7.02 -1.51
C PRO A 25 25.20 -8.52 -1.37
N PRO A 26 24.65 -9.16 -0.33
CA PRO A 26 24.84 -10.59 -0.13
C PRO A 26 24.12 -11.40 -1.19
N VAL A 27 24.48 -12.68 -1.29
CA VAL A 27 23.78 -13.61 -2.17
C VAL A 27 22.36 -13.83 -1.65
N SER A 28 21.37 -13.44 -2.47
CA SER A 28 19.96 -13.52 -2.09
C SER A 28 19.38 -14.93 -2.22
N ASN A 29 19.93 -15.92 -1.52
CA ASN A 29 19.43 -17.30 -1.55
C ASN A 29 18.12 -17.42 -0.74
N ILE A 30 16.99 -17.48 -1.45
CA ILE A 30 15.65 -17.51 -0.84
C ILE A 30 15.46 -18.64 0.17
N LYS A 31 16.14 -19.78 0.03
CA LYS A 31 16.02 -20.94 0.94
C LYS A 31 16.70 -20.68 2.28
N LYS A 32 17.79 -19.91 2.29
CA LYS A 32 18.55 -19.53 3.49
C LYS A 32 18.05 -18.24 4.15
N ALA A 33 17.05 -17.58 3.55
CA ALA A 33 16.54 -16.31 4.05
C ALA A 33 15.96 -16.44 5.47
N LEU A 34 16.38 -15.56 6.36
CA LEU A 34 15.84 -15.46 7.71
C LEU A 34 14.65 -14.49 7.74
N LEU A 35 13.59 -14.86 8.45
CA LEU A 35 12.37 -14.07 8.60
C LEU A 35 12.13 -13.82 10.08
N LYS A 36 12.00 -12.56 10.48
CA LYS A 36 11.77 -12.18 11.87
C LYS A 36 11.03 -10.86 12.02
N GLU A 37 10.48 -10.65 13.20
CA GLU A 37 10.01 -9.32 13.64
C GLU A 37 11.20 -8.35 13.70
N ILE A 38 10.96 -7.11 13.31
CA ILE A 38 11.97 -6.06 13.27
C ILE A 38 11.43 -4.78 13.92
N THR A 39 12.33 -3.87 14.23
CA THR A 39 11.97 -2.57 14.79
C THR A 39 11.38 -1.63 13.74
N PHE A 40 10.62 -0.63 14.18
CA PHE A 40 10.15 0.47 13.32
C PHE A 40 11.31 1.17 12.60
N GLY A 41 12.45 1.36 13.28
CA GLY A 41 13.64 1.99 12.70
C GLY A 41 14.22 1.20 11.53
N GLN A 42 14.32 -0.12 11.68
CA GLN A 42 14.74 -1.03 10.60
C GLN A 42 13.73 -1.04 9.45
N ALA A 43 12.42 -1.04 9.75
CA ALA A 43 11.40 -0.98 8.73
C ALA A 43 11.48 0.33 7.91
N LYS A 44 11.70 1.45 8.61
CA LYS A 44 11.80 2.79 8.05
C LYS A 44 12.92 2.91 7.01
N THR A 45 14.06 2.25 7.21
CA THR A 45 15.19 2.34 6.26
C THR A 45 14.81 1.82 4.88
N ILE A 46 14.16 0.65 4.80
CA ILE A 46 13.72 0.06 3.54
C ILE A 46 12.51 0.79 2.96
N ILE A 47 11.50 1.13 3.78
CA ILE A 47 10.26 1.73 3.27
C ILE A 47 10.52 3.11 2.66
N LEU A 48 11.30 3.98 3.33
CA LEU A 48 11.56 5.31 2.79
C LEU A 48 12.36 5.29 1.48
N GLU A 49 13.18 4.26 1.28
CA GLU A 49 14.06 4.15 0.13
C GLU A 49 13.42 3.43 -1.07
N TYR A 50 12.57 2.43 -0.83
CA TYR A 50 12.11 1.49 -1.86
C TYR A 50 10.58 1.45 -2.05
N GLU A 51 9.79 1.98 -1.12
CA GLU A 51 8.32 1.93 -1.23
C GLU A 51 7.77 3.19 -1.92
N TRP A 52 6.70 3.02 -2.69
CA TRP A 52 6.09 4.06 -3.51
C TRP A 52 5.73 5.34 -2.76
N LEU A 53 5.09 5.21 -1.60
CA LEU A 53 4.65 6.38 -0.83
C LEU A 53 5.81 7.05 -0.08
N GLY A 54 6.92 6.35 0.15
CA GLY A 54 8.10 6.89 0.82
C GLY A 54 7.81 7.39 2.24
N THR A 55 6.88 6.76 2.95
CA THR A 55 6.50 7.12 4.33
C THR A 55 6.02 5.91 5.11
N MET A 56 6.27 5.86 6.42
CA MET A 56 5.85 4.75 7.27
C MET A 56 4.36 4.70 7.57
N GLY A 57 3.64 5.82 7.42
CA GLY A 57 2.24 5.93 7.85
C GLY A 57 2.05 5.56 9.33
N THR A 58 0.92 4.94 9.67
CA THR A 58 0.57 4.53 11.06
C THR A 58 0.79 3.03 11.27
N THR A 59 1.92 2.51 10.81
CA THR A 59 2.28 1.08 10.97
C THR A 59 2.61 0.75 12.42
N GLN A 60 2.33 -0.47 12.83
CA GLN A 60 2.39 -0.95 14.22
C GLN A 60 3.27 -2.18 14.38
N MET A 61 3.26 -3.07 13.38
CA MET A 61 3.97 -4.36 13.43
C MET A 61 4.79 -4.52 12.16
N HIS A 62 6.04 -4.96 12.29
CA HIS A 62 7.01 -4.91 11.21
C HIS A 62 7.78 -6.23 11.14
N TYR A 63 7.90 -6.78 9.93
CA TYR A 63 8.62 -8.03 9.69
C TYR A 63 9.60 -7.86 8.54
N GLY A 64 10.77 -8.46 8.69
CA GLY A 64 11.87 -8.38 7.75
C GLY A 64 12.26 -9.74 7.18
N ILE A 65 12.74 -9.74 5.94
CA ILE A 65 13.48 -10.85 5.33
C ILE A 65 14.95 -10.46 5.22
N PHE A 66 15.84 -11.35 5.65
CA PHE A 66 17.27 -11.12 5.69
C PHE A 66 18.03 -12.16 4.85
N TYR A 67 19.10 -11.72 4.20
CA TYR A 67 20.11 -12.57 3.56
C TYR A 67 21.44 -12.26 4.22
N GLU A 68 22.12 -13.26 4.79
CA GLU A 68 23.42 -13.08 5.47
C GLU A 68 23.39 -11.89 6.46
N ASP A 69 22.34 -11.85 7.29
CA ASP A 69 22.06 -10.78 8.28
C ASP A 69 21.80 -9.36 7.73
N VAL A 70 21.78 -9.19 6.41
CA VAL A 70 21.39 -7.93 5.77
C VAL A 70 19.89 -7.89 5.52
N LEU A 71 19.23 -6.84 6.02
CA LEU A 71 17.79 -6.62 5.80
C LEU A 71 17.51 -6.33 4.32
N ALA A 72 16.75 -7.22 3.69
CA ALA A 72 16.52 -7.20 2.25
C ALA A 72 15.09 -6.82 1.88
N GLY A 73 14.14 -6.89 2.80
CA GLY A 73 12.76 -6.52 2.54
C GLY A 73 11.94 -6.45 3.81
N VAL A 74 10.86 -5.69 3.74
CA VAL A 74 10.03 -5.33 4.88
C VAL A 74 8.56 -5.41 4.49
N VAL A 75 7.72 -5.87 5.42
CA VAL A 75 6.27 -5.68 5.40
C VAL A 75 5.83 -5.06 6.72
N CYS A 76 4.89 -4.13 6.66
CA CYS A 76 4.40 -3.40 7.82
C CYS A 76 2.88 -3.49 7.88
N PHE A 77 2.36 -3.91 9.03
CA PHE A 77 0.94 -3.96 9.33
C PHE A 77 0.52 -2.78 10.21
N GLY A 78 -0.73 -2.35 10.10
CA GLY A 78 -1.29 -1.28 10.91
C GLY A 78 -2.80 -1.41 11.06
N TYR A 79 -3.34 -0.74 12.06
CA TYR A 79 -4.79 -0.71 12.28
C TYR A 79 -5.52 0.04 11.17
N PHE A 80 -6.80 -0.26 11.00
CA PHE A 80 -7.66 0.50 10.10
C PHE A 80 -7.81 1.93 10.62
N GLN A 81 -7.45 2.91 9.78
CA GLN A 81 -7.49 4.32 10.17
C GLN A 81 -8.87 4.97 10.09
N ALA A 82 -9.89 4.24 9.63
CA ALA A 82 -11.27 4.72 9.57
C ALA A 82 -12.17 3.70 10.27
N ILE A 83 -12.31 3.85 11.58
CA ILE A 83 -13.29 3.11 12.38
C ILE A 83 -14.52 4.02 12.48
N GLY A 84 -15.68 3.53 12.03
CA GLY A 84 -16.90 4.31 11.91
C GLY A 84 -17.12 4.80 10.48
N THR A 85 -17.93 4.06 9.74
CA THR A 85 -18.62 4.61 8.57
C THR A 85 -19.55 5.74 9.04
N GLN A 86 -20.03 6.58 8.11
CA GLN A 86 -21.02 7.63 8.40
C GLN A 86 -22.29 7.11 9.11
N PHE A 87 -22.47 5.79 9.19
CA PHE A 87 -23.57 5.09 9.85
C PHE A 87 -23.13 4.25 11.08
N GLY A 88 -21.94 4.50 11.65
CA GLY A 88 -21.49 3.87 12.90
C GLY A 88 -20.94 2.45 12.78
N GLY A 89 -20.82 1.89 11.56
CA GLY A 89 -20.33 0.52 11.34
C GLY A 89 -18.82 0.43 11.07
N HIS A 90 -18.27 -0.78 11.16
CA HIS A 90 -16.89 -1.03 10.74
C HIS A 90 -16.79 -1.14 9.20
N PRO A 91 -15.78 -0.53 8.54
CA PRO A 91 -15.72 -0.42 7.06
C PRO A 91 -15.72 -1.76 6.30
N TYR A 92 -15.40 -2.86 6.98
CA TYR A 92 -15.32 -4.20 6.39
C TYR A 92 -16.40 -5.15 6.89
N ALA A 93 -17.35 -4.72 7.72
CA ALA A 93 -18.44 -5.58 8.19
C ALA A 93 -19.23 -6.20 7.03
N ALA A 94 -19.50 -5.44 5.96
CA ALA A 94 -20.14 -5.97 4.77
C ALA A 94 -19.31 -7.05 4.03
N CYS A 95 -17.99 -7.10 4.24
CA CYS A 95 -17.10 -8.07 3.59
C CYS A 95 -16.90 -9.34 4.42
N VAL A 96 -16.88 -9.23 5.74
CA VAL A 96 -16.53 -10.34 6.65
C VAL A 96 -17.61 -10.68 7.67
N GLY A 97 -18.73 -9.94 7.71
CA GLY A 97 -19.74 -10.02 8.76
C GLY A 97 -19.41 -9.14 9.97
N GLU A 98 -20.42 -8.73 10.72
CA GLU A 98 -20.26 -7.86 11.90
C GLU A 98 -19.38 -8.49 12.98
N ASN A 99 -19.55 -9.81 13.21
CA ASN A 99 -18.80 -10.56 14.22
C ASN A 99 -17.29 -10.47 14.04
N TYR A 100 -16.83 -10.47 12.79
CA TYR A 100 -15.41 -10.47 12.46
C TYR A 100 -14.87 -9.09 12.16
N ALA A 101 -15.72 -8.06 12.05
CA ALA A 101 -15.34 -6.81 11.43
C ALA A 101 -14.14 -6.16 12.15
N LYS A 102 -14.07 -6.22 13.48
CA LYS A 102 -12.98 -5.65 14.28
C LYS A 102 -11.73 -6.54 14.35
N GLU A 103 -11.76 -7.75 13.81
CA GLU A 103 -10.68 -8.74 13.88
C GLU A 103 -9.74 -8.72 12.66
N GLY A 104 -9.72 -7.59 11.95
CA GLY A 104 -8.89 -7.40 10.76
C GLY A 104 -7.68 -6.51 11.01
N ILE A 105 -6.72 -6.62 10.10
CA ILE A 105 -5.55 -5.72 10.07
C ILE A 105 -5.23 -5.28 8.64
N GLN A 106 -4.52 -4.16 8.48
CA GLN A 106 -4.10 -3.67 7.17
C GLN A 106 -2.62 -3.92 6.92
N LEU A 107 -2.29 -4.62 5.84
CA LEU A 107 -0.93 -4.60 5.28
C LEU A 107 -0.73 -3.22 4.65
N SER A 108 -0.03 -2.36 5.37
CA SER A 108 0.01 -0.92 5.11
C SER A 108 1.20 -0.53 4.26
N ARG A 109 2.34 -1.20 4.40
CA ARG A 109 3.56 -0.96 3.61
C ARG A 109 4.25 -2.27 3.30
N GLY A 110 5.01 -2.28 2.24
CA GLY A 110 5.96 -3.35 1.95
C GLY A 110 6.87 -2.99 0.80
N ALA A 111 8.13 -3.38 0.90
CA ALA A 111 9.12 -3.16 -0.14
C ALA A 111 10.25 -4.18 0.00
N CYS A 112 10.93 -4.44 -1.11
CA CYS A 112 12.17 -5.20 -1.12
C CYS A 112 13.29 -4.34 -1.69
N ALA A 113 14.50 -4.53 -1.18
CA ALA A 113 15.70 -4.00 -1.78
C ALA A 113 15.84 -4.51 -3.21
N HIS A 114 16.55 -3.73 -4.03
CA HIS A 114 16.68 -4.01 -5.46
C HIS A 114 17.43 -5.31 -5.77
N TRP A 115 18.37 -5.68 -4.91
CA TRP A 115 19.16 -6.91 -4.97
C TRP A 115 18.48 -8.11 -4.29
N ALA A 116 17.36 -7.92 -3.60
CA ALA A 116 16.65 -9.02 -2.95
C ALA A 116 16.04 -9.96 -4.00
N HIS A 117 16.04 -11.27 -3.70
CA HIS A 117 15.45 -12.30 -4.54
C HIS A 117 14.02 -11.93 -4.98
N GLU A 118 13.64 -12.26 -6.22
CA GLU A 118 12.34 -11.85 -6.78
C GLU A 118 11.12 -12.34 -5.97
N HIS A 119 11.21 -13.53 -5.38
CA HIS A 119 10.18 -14.10 -4.50
C HIS A 119 10.25 -13.64 -3.03
N SER A 120 11.14 -12.71 -2.68
CA SER A 120 11.25 -12.21 -1.29
C SER A 120 9.94 -11.61 -0.80
N GLY A 121 9.26 -10.83 -1.65
CA GLY A 121 8.02 -10.15 -1.29
C GLY A 121 6.88 -11.10 -0.95
N SER A 122 6.64 -12.14 -1.77
CA SER A 122 5.59 -13.13 -1.52
C SER A 122 5.90 -13.99 -0.30
N LYS A 123 7.16 -14.43 -0.13
CA LYS A 123 7.61 -15.18 1.04
C LYS A 123 7.43 -14.37 2.34
N LEU A 124 7.81 -13.09 2.31
CA LEU A 124 7.69 -12.20 3.47
C LEU A 124 6.23 -11.87 3.81
N ILE A 125 5.37 -11.63 2.81
CA ILE A 125 3.92 -11.45 3.03
C ILE A 125 3.31 -12.70 3.68
N ALA A 126 3.63 -13.89 3.17
CA ALA A 126 3.12 -15.15 3.73
C ALA A 126 3.55 -15.33 5.20
N TYR A 127 4.81 -15.01 5.52
CA TYR A 127 5.30 -15.01 6.90
C TYR A 127 4.57 -14.00 7.77
N GLY A 128 4.47 -12.74 7.33
CA GLY A 128 3.78 -11.69 8.09
C GLY A 128 2.31 -12.04 8.39
N LEU A 129 1.59 -12.60 7.42
CA LEU A 129 0.21 -13.07 7.62
C LEU A 129 0.11 -14.19 8.66
N LYS A 130 1.10 -15.09 8.73
CA LYS A 130 1.17 -16.13 9.76
C LYS A 130 1.33 -15.52 11.15
N GLU A 131 2.16 -14.48 11.27
CA GLU A 131 2.32 -13.74 12.53
C GLU A 131 1.03 -12.99 12.91
N MET A 132 0.34 -12.38 11.94
CA MET A 132 -0.96 -11.75 12.21
C MET A 132 -2.01 -12.76 12.70
N LYS A 133 -2.06 -13.94 12.09
CA LYS A 133 -2.91 -15.04 12.57
C LYS A 133 -2.58 -15.44 14.01
N ARG A 134 -1.29 -15.56 14.35
CA ARG A 134 -0.84 -15.89 15.71
C ARG A 134 -1.26 -14.83 16.74
N LYS A 135 -1.30 -13.55 16.33
CA LYS A 135 -1.80 -12.44 17.15
C LYS A 135 -3.33 -12.37 17.22
N GLY A 136 -4.06 -13.30 16.61
CA GLY A 136 -5.51 -13.42 16.72
C GLY A 136 -6.33 -12.77 15.60
N TYR A 137 -5.70 -12.10 14.63
CA TYR A 137 -6.42 -11.54 13.48
C TYR A 137 -6.99 -12.64 12.59
N LYS A 138 -8.12 -12.35 11.93
CA LYS A 138 -8.81 -13.30 11.04
C LYS A 138 -8.67 -12.98 9.57
N TYR A 139 -8.46 -11.70 9.25
CA TYR A 139 -8.29 -11.27 7.88
C TYR A 139 -7.34 -10.08 7.77
N CYS A 140 -6.82 -9.87 6.57
CA CYS A 140 -5.98 -8.72 6.25
C CYS A 140 -6.47 -8.03 4.99
N ILE A 141 -6.46 -6.69 5.00
CA ILE A 141 -6.74 -5.85 3.84
C ILE A 141 -5.44 -5.25 3.32
N ALA A 142 -5.31 -5.18 2.00
CA ALA A 142 -4.23 -4.48 1.35
C ALA A 142 -4.76 -3.66 0.17
N PHE A 143 -3.99 -2.64 -0.21
CA PHE A 143 -4.29 -1.77 -1.33
C PHE A 143 -3.13 -1.77 -2.32
N SER A 144 -3.44 -1.67 -3.60
CA SER A 144 -2.47 -1.50 -4.69
C SER A 144 -2.78 -0.18 -5.39
N ASP A 145 -1.76 0.66 -5.59
CA ASP A 145 -1.91 2.00 -6.17
C ASP A 145 -1.66 1.96 -7.68
N PRO A 146 -2.66 2.23 -8.53
CA PRO A 146 -2.46 2.24 -9.98
C PRO A 146 -1.43 3.26 -10.44
N LYS A 147 -1.24 4.38 -9.72
CA LYS A 147 -0.20 5.38 -10.03
C LYS A 147 1.20 4.82 -9.88
N ALA A 148 1.38 3.83 -9.01
CA ALA A 148 2.64 3.10 -8.86
C ALA A 148 2.82 2.03 -9.96
N GLY A 149 1.92 1.92 -10.94
CA GLY A 149 1.94 0.83 -11.92
C GLY A 149 1.67 -0.55 -11.32
N GLU A 150 1.09 -0.61 -10.12
CA GLU A 150 0.84 -1.84 -9.39
C GLU A 150 -0.57 -2.39 -9.65
N ILE A 151 -0.65 -3.71 -9.83
CA ILE A 151 -1.91 -4.46 -10.00
C ILE A 151 -2.07 -5.51 -8.90
N GLY A 152 -1.39 -5.34 -7.77
CA GLY A 152 -1.41 -6.30 -6.67
C GLY A 152 -0.78 -7.66 -6.99
N THR A 153 0.24 -7.73 -7.86
CA THR A 153 0.89 -9.00 -8.29
C THR A 153 1.25 -9.91 -7.10
N LEU A 154 1.78 -9.35 -6.01
CA LEU A 154 2.10 -10.13 -4.82
C LEU A 154 0.85 -10.70 -4.12
N TYR A 155 -0.27 -9.96 -4.12
CA TYR A 155 -1.54 -10.41 -3.54
C TYR A 155 -2.17 -11.52 -4.38
N GLN A 156 -2.07 -11.42 -5.71
CA GLN A 156 -2.47 -12.48 -6.62
C GLN A 156 -1.63 -13.75 -6.38
N ALA A 157 -0.30 -13.61 -6.30
CA ALA A 157 0.62 -14.73 -6.04
C ALA A 157 0.45 -15.38 -4.66
N THR A 158 -0.15 -14.68 -3.69
CA THR A 158 -0.39 -15.17 -2.33
C THR A 158 -1.88 -15.48 -2.06
N ASN A 159 -2.68 -15.68 -3.12
CA ASN A 159 -4.07 -16.10 -3.08
C ASN A 159 -4.98 -15.18 -2.24
N TRP A 160 -4.90 -13.87 -2.46
CA TRP A 160 -5.81 -12.88 -1.85
C TRP A 160 -7.01 -12.65 -2.74
N TYR A 161 -8.21 -12.49 -2.22
CA TYR A 161 -9.37 -12.12 -3.03
C TYR A 161 -9.30 -10.65 -3.44
N TYR A 162 -9.57 -10.36 -4.71
CA TYR A 162 -9.67 -9.00 -5.20
C TYR A 162 -11.10 -8.48 -5.09
N LEU A 163 -11.27 -7.25 -4.60
CA LEU A 163 -12.57 -6.65 -4.28
C LEU A 163 -12.93 -5.48 -5.19
N GLY A 164 -12.16 -5.26 -6.27
CA GLY A 164 -12.30 -4.06 -7.10
C GLY A 164 -11.57 -2.85 -6.53
N SER A 165 -11.83 -1.69 -7.14
CA SER A 165 -11.24 -0.42 -6.74
C SER A 165 -12.04 0.28 -5.64
N THR A 166 -11.40 1.18 -4.89
CA THR A 166 -12.07 2.03 -3.91
C THR A 166 -12.97 3.05 -4.59
N ASN A 167 -14.22 3.17 -4.14
CA ASN A 167 -15.17 4.19 -4.64
C ASN A 167 -15.01 5.56 -3.96
N SER A 168 -13.82 5.90 -3.46
CA SER A 168 -13.57 7.14 -2.71
C SER A 168 -13.54 8.35 -3.64
N LYS A 169 -14.47 9.29 -3.47
CA LYS A 169 -14.50 10.59 -4.16
C LYS A 169 -13.72 11.66 -3.38
N ASN A 170 -12.51 11.33 -2.96
CA ASN A 170 -11.68 12.25 -2.18
C ASN A 170 -10.87 13.13 -3.13
N TRP A 171 -10.69 14.40 -2.78
CA TRP A 171 -9.95 15.37 -3.58
C TRP A 171 -8.69 15.77 -2.84
N ASP A 172 -7.55 15.75 -3.51
CA ASP A 172 -6.28 16.19 -2.96
C ASP A 172 -5.84 17.49 -3.63
N ILE A 173 -5.11 18.32 -2.89
CA ILE A 173 -4.53 19.55 -3.41
C ILE A 173 -3.14 19.22 -3.96
N TYR A 174 -2.90 19.57 -5.22
CA TYR A 174 -1.62 19.41 -5.89
C TYR A 174 -1.04 20.77 -6.24
N TYR A 175 0.29 20.83 -6.34
CA TYR A 175 0.89 21.84 -7.20
C TYR A 175 0.44 21.58 -8.64
N LYS A 176 0.23 22.64 -9.42
CA LYS A 176 -0.08 22.48 -10.84
C LYS A 176 1.07 21.81 -11.59
N ASN A 177 0.71 21.14 -12.68
CA ASN A 177 1.68 20.66 -13.66
C ASN A 177 2.40 21.87 -14.30
N ILE A 178 3.65 21.66 -14.67
CA ILE A 178 4.42 22.59 -15.50
C ILE A 178 4.50 21.97 -16.88
N TYR A 179 4.10 22.74 -17.89
CA TYR A 179 4.10 22.35 -19.29
C TYR A 179 5.18 23.14 -20.05
N CYS A 180 5.74 22.52 -21.08
CA CYS A 180 6.54 23.19 -22.09
C CYS A 180 5.65 24.07 -22.99
N GLU A 181 6.25 24.95 -23.79
CA GLU A 181 5.52 25.80 -24.75
C GLU A 181 4.74 24.99 -25.79
N ASP A 182 5.24 23.81 -26.16
CA ASP A 182 4.58 22.87 -27.08
C ASP A 182 3.40 22.11 -26.45
N GLY A 183 3.06 22.40 -25.19
CA GLY A 183 1.99 21.74 -24.45
C GLY A 183 2.37 20.39 -23.85
N SER A 184 3.60 19.90 -24.07
CA SER A 184 4.08 18.67 -23.44
C SER A 184 4.28 18.85 -21.93
N LEU A 185 4.04 17.80 -21.14
CA LEU A 185 4.22 17.86 -19.69
C LEU A 185 5.73 17.88 -19.36
N PHE A 186 6.22 19.02 -18.87
CA PHE A 186 7.59 19.15 -18.38
C PHE A 186 7.76 18.51 -16.99
N LYS A 187 6.84 18.81 -16.07
CA LYS A 187 6.91 18.32 -14.70
C LYS A 187 5.52 18.12 -14.10
N GLU A 188 5.27 16.92 -13.62
CA GLU A 188 4.06 16.63 -12.88
C GLU A 188 4.09 17.31 -11.50
N GLY A 189 2.97 17.95 -11.16
CA GLY A 189 2.74 18.55 -9.86
C GLY A 189 2.67 17.49 -8.75
N LYS A 190 3.42 17.72 -7.67
CA LYS A 190 3.38 16.86 -6.49
C LYS A 190 2.16 17.20 -5.61
N ILE A 191 1.75 16.25 -4.79
CA ILE A 191 0.72 16.50 -3.78
C ILE A 191 1.22 17.59 -2.82
N PHE A 192 0.41 18.63 -2.62
CA PHE A 192 0.65 19.66 -1.63
C PHE A 192 0.09 19.21 -0.28
N LEU A 193 -1.20 18.88 -0.25
CA LEU A 193 -1.88 18.30 0.92
C LEU A 193 -2.95 17.32 0.45
N ASN A 194 -3.00 16.15 1.08
CA ASN A 194 -4.15 15.27 0.92
C ASN A 194 -5.38 15.80 1.68
N ASP A 195 -6.58 15.37 1.30
CA ASP A 195 -7.85 15.80 1.93
C ASP A 195 -7.80 15.79 3.46
N ARG A 196 -7.31 14.68 4.04
CA ARG A 196 -7.26 14.47 5.48
C ARG A 196 -6.34 15.49 6.16
N ASP A 197 -5.12 15.63 5.67
CA ASP A 197 -4.15 16.55 6.26
C ASP A 197 -4.57 18.00 6.06
N PHE A 198 -5.21 18.31 4.92
CA PHE A 198 -5.82 19.61 4.67
C PHE A 198 -6.87 19.95 5.73
N PHE A 199 -7.91 19.12 5.89
CA PHE A 199 -9.00 19.39 6.84
C PHE A 199 -8.57 19.27 8.31
N LYS A 200 -7.47 18.57 8.60
CA LYS A 200 -6.89 18.56 9.95
C LYS A 200 -6.17 19.88 10.27
N LYS A 201 -5.57 20.52 9.26
CA LYS A 201 -4.77 21.73 9.42
C LYS A 201 -5.54 23.02 9.11
N SER A 202 -6.70 22.93 8.48
CA SER A 202 -7.51 24.07 8.07
C SER A 202 -8.82 24.16 8.85
N ASN A 203 -9.35 25.37 8.99
CA ASN A 203 -10.69 25.62 9.52
C ASN A 203 -11.77 25.57 8.42
N VAL A 204 -11.45 24.94 7.28
CA VAL A 204 -12.33 24.90 6.12
C VAL A 204 -13.37 23.81 6.32
N LYS A 205 -14.63 24.12 5.99
CA LYS A 205 -15.73 23.14 6.01
C LYS A 205 -15.35 21.92 5.15
N LYS A 206 -15.47 20.72 5.72
CA LYS A 206 -15.14 19.42 5.09
C LYS A 206 -16.00 19.13 3.85
N SER A 207 -15.63 19.75 2.73
CA SER A 207 -16.38 19.74 1.48
C SER A 207 -15.46 20.11 0.31
N LYS A 208 -15.77 19.62 -0.90
CA LYS A 208 -15.02 19.99 -2.12
C LYS A 208 -15.07 21.51 -2.34
N LYS A 209 -16.24 22.12 -2.20
CA LYS A 209 -16.45 23.56 -2.35
C LYS A 209 -15.54 24.38 -1.42
N GLY A 210 -15.44 24.00 -0.15
CA GLY A 210 -14.52 24.67 0.78
C GLY A 210 -13.05 24.56 0.35
N MET A 211 -12.65 23.42 -0.23
CA MET A 211 -11.30 23.29 -0.79
C MET A 211 -11.10 24.17 -2.03
N GLU A 212 -12.12 24.27 -2.91
CA GLU A 212 -12.10 25.13 -4.11
C GLU A 212 -11.95 26.60 -3.72
N GLU A 213 -12.71 27.05 -2.73
CA GLU A 213 -12.60 28.39 -2.15
C GLU A 213 -11.20 28.64 -1.60
N PHE A 214 -10.62 27.68 -0.86
CA PHE A 214 -9.27 27.81 -0.29
C PHE A 214 -8.16 27.96 -1.34
N ILE A 215 -8.28 27.35 -2.52
CA ILE A 215 -7.24 27.43 -3.56
C ILE A 215 -7.50 28.53 -4.60
N SER A 216 -8.65 29.20 -4.54
CA SER A 216 -9.07 30.18 -5.56
C SER A 216 -8.09 31.33 -5.77
N ASP A 217 -7.42 31.77 -4.70
CA ASP A 217 -6.39 32.82 -4.66
C ASP A 217 -4.96 32.28 -4.79
N LYS A 218 -4.79 30.96 -5.00
CA LYS A 218 -3.50 30.27 -5.03
C LYS A 218 -3.25 29.69 -6.43
N PRO A 219 -2.76 30.50 -7.39
CA PRO A 219 -2.71 30.12 -8.81
C PRO A 219 -1.83 28.89 -9.09
N GLY A 220 -0.87 28.58 -8.21
CA GLY A 220 0.01 27.41 -8.31
C GLY A 220 -0.58 26.10 -7.79
N LEU A 221 -1.80 26.11 -7.23
CA LEU A 221 -2.47 24.93 -6.69
C LEU A 221 -3.69 24.54 -7.52
N GLU A 222 -4.03 23.26 -7.48
CA GLU A 222 -5.26 22.74 -8.06
C GLU A 222 -5.79 21.53 -7.29
N LEU A 223 -7.10 21.30 -7.42
CA LEU A 223 -7.73 20.10 -6.89
C LEU A 223 -7.73 19.00 -7.94
N ARG A 224 -7.25 17.82 -7.55
CA ARG A 224 -7.37 16.61 -8.37
C ARG A 224 -8.12 15.55 -7.60
N LEU A 225 -9.01 14.85 -8.30
CA LEU A 225 -9.67 13.67 -7.75
C LEU A 225 -8.61 12.62 -7.45
N ARG A 226 -8.63 12.08 -6.23
CA ARG A 226 -7.75 10.97 -5.85
C ARG A 226 -8.13 9.74 -6.66
N GLU A 227 -7.14 9.14 -7.30
CA GLU A 227 -7.34 7.91 -8.02
C GLU A 227 -7.76 6.76 -7.08
N SER A 228 -8.68 5.94 -7.59
CA SER A 228 -9.14 4.75 -6.88
C SER A 228 -8.00 3.73 -6.75
N LYS A 229 -7.88 3.11 -5.58
CA LYS A 229 -6.91 2.05 -5.32
C LYS A 229 -7.57 0.68 -5.42
N SER A 230 -6.88 -0.28 -6.01
CA SER A 230 -7.30 -1.68 -6.01
C SER A 230 -7.25 -2.23 -4.59
N ARG A 231 -8.26 -3.02 -4.19
CA ARG A 231 -8.39 -3.56 -2.83
C ARG A 231 -8.36 -5.08 -2.83
N TYR A 232 -7.61 -5.64 -1.88
CA TYR A 232 -7.45 -7.08 -1.70
C TYR A 232 -7.75 -7.47 -0.26
N ILE A 233 -8.27 -8.68 -0.07
CA ILE A 233 -8.49 -9.28 1.25
C ILE A 233 -7.91 -10.69 1.30
N LYS A 234 -7.24 -11.01 2.39
CA LYS A 234 -6.84 -12.38 2.74
C LYS A 234 -7.59 -12.82 3.98
N LEU A 235 -8.27 -13.96 3.89
CA LEU A 235 -8.84 -14.64 5.04
C LEU A 235 -7.82 -15.66 5.58
N PHE A 236 -7.66 -15.72 6.90
CA PHE A 236 -6.75 -16.66 7.56
C PHE A 236 -7.21 -17.06 8.97
N GLY A 237 -8.51 -16.93 9.26
CA GLY A 237 -9.14 -17.55 10.43
C GLY A 237 -9.07 -19.09 10.38
N ASN A 238 -9.77 -19.73 11.31
CA ASN A 238 -9.99 -21.18 11.29
C ASN A 238 -10.98 -21.57 10.17
N LYS A 239 -11.19 -22.87 9.97
CA LYS A 239 -12.05 -23.39 8.88
C LYS A 239 -13.48 -22.84 8.95
N ARG A 240 -14.05 -22.75 10.16
CA ARG A 240 -15.40 -22.23 10.38
C ARG A 240 -15.46 -20.72 10.12
N GLU A 241 -14.56 -19.97 10.75
CA GLU A 241 -14.48 -18.51 10.60
C GLU A 241 -14.31 -18.11 9.13
N ASN A 242 -13.42 -18.79 8.39
CA ASN A 242 -13.22 -18.50 6.97
C ASN A 242 -14.45 -18.81 6.13
N LYS A 243 -15.21 -19.86 6.45
CA LYS A 243 -16.46 -20.16 5.75
C LYS A 243 -17.47 -19.04 5.98
N GLU A 244 -17.67 -18.63 7.23
CA GLU A 244 -18.61 -17.56 7.59
C GLU A 244 -18.23 -16.23 6.93
N MET A 245 -16.96 -15.82 6.99
CA MET A 245 -16.49 -14.61 6.30
C MET A 245 -16.62 -14.72 4.78
N LEU A 246 -16.34 -15.88 4.19
CA LEU A 246 -16.40 -16.09 2.74
C LEU A 246 -17.84 -15.99 2.20
N GLU A 247 -18.85 -16.42 2.97
CA GLU A 247 -20.26 -16.26 2.60
C GLU A 247 -20.63 -14.77 2.42
N CYS A 248 -20.14 -13.89 3.29
CA CYS A 248 -20.31 -12.44 3.14
C CYS A 248 -19.48 -11.89 1.96
N LEU A 249 -18.29 -12.46 1.73
CA LEU A 249 -17.33 -11.94 0.77
C LEU A 249 -17.65 -12.29 -0.68
N LYS A 250 -18.23 -13.46 -0.95
CA LYS A 250 -18.32 -14.08 -2.29
C LYS A 250 -18.91 -13.16 -3.36
N SER A 251 -19.96 -12.40 -3.03
CA SER A 251 -20.63 -11.48 -3.96
C SER A 251 -19.81 -10.24 -4.31
N LYS A 252 -18.75 -9.97 -3.55
CA LYS A 252 -17.85 -8.81 -3.72
C LYS A 252 -16.57 -9.14 -4.46
N ILE A 253 -16.24 -10.42 -4.62
CA ILE A 253 -15.04 -10.87 -5.31
C ILE A 253 -15.14 -10.47 -6.79
N LYS A 254 -14.06 -9.88 -7.33
CA LYS A 254 -13.93 -9.49 -8.73
C LYS A 254 -12.75 -10.23 -9.38
N PRO A 255 -12.75 -10.42 -10.71
CA PRO A 255 -11.59 -10.95 -11.43
C PRO A 255 -10.35 -10.08 -11.21
N TYR A 256 -9.18 -10.70 -11.07
CA TYR A 256 -7.94 -9.95 -10.90
C TYR A 256 -7.67 -8.98 -12.06
N PRO A 257 -7.13 -7.79 -11.76
CA PRO A 257 -6.63 -6.93 -12.82
C PRO A 257 -5.43 -7.59 -13.51
N LYS A 258 -5.41 -7.52 -14.84
CA LYS A 258 -4.29 -7.98 -15.67
C LYS A 258 -3.54 -6.77 -16.22
N ARG A 259 -2.25 -6.95 -16.49
CA ARG A 259 -1.53 -6.01 -17.36
C ARG A 259 -2.02 -6.26 -18.79
N LEU A 260 -2.26 -5.19 -19.53
CA LEU A 260 -2.40 -5.31 -20.98
C LEU A 260 -0.98 -5.55 -21.51
N GLU A 261 -0.80 -6.58 -22.33
CA GLU A 261 0.45 -6.89 -23.04
C GLU A 261 0.80 -5.78 -24.03
#